data_AF-A0A5D3E814-F1
#
_entry.id   AF-A0A5D3E814-F1
#
_cell.length_a   1.000
_cell.length_b   1.000
_cell.length_c   1.000
_cell.angle_alpha   90.00
_cell.angle_beta   90.00
_cell.angle_gamma   90.00
#
_symmetry.space_group_name_H-M   'P 1'
#
loop_
_entity.id
_entity.type
_entity.pdbx_description
1 polymer ?
#
loop_
_entity_poly.entity_id
_entity_poly.type
_entity_poly.pdbx_seq_one_letter_code
_entity_poly.pdbx_strand_id
1 'polypeptide(L)'
;LTVNGQPATYAPQSDYLDGERLTYSKQYQETLGNVTHNILNDADRPAYVSGPDDFPFRENCTYNQTGFTCKVPAGHYFMMGDNRDNSADSRYWGFVPDKNIVGKAFFIWMNLGDLKRIGGFH
;
A
#
# COMPACT_ATOMS: atom_id res chain seq x y z
N LEU A 1 -0.47 -10.03 -3.54
CA LEU A 1 -1.62 -9.70 -2.67
C LEU A 1 -2.86 -10.43 -3.16
N THR A 2 -3.75 -10.86 -2.27
CA THR A 2 -5.06 -11.41 -2.63
C THR A 2 -6.13 -10.67 -1.83
N VAL A 3 -7.14 -10.13 -2.51
CA VAL A 3 -8.24 -9.38 -1.89
C VAL A 3 -9.55 -10.11 -2.19
N ASN A 4 -10.29 -10.49 -1.15
CA ASN A 4 -11.56 -11.22 -1.29
C ASN A 4 -11.46 -12.47 -2.20
N GLY A 5 -10.34 -13.20 -2.09
CA GLY A 5 -10.05 -14.39 -2.90
C GLY A 5 -9.57 -14.12 -4.33
N GLN A 6 -9.54 -12.85 -4.77
CA GLN A 6 -9.03 -12.46 -6.08
C GLN A 6 -7.56 -12.02 -5.98
N PRO A 7 -6.62 -12.69 -6.66
CA PRO A 7 -5.23 -12.28 -6.66
C PRO A 7 -5.05 -10.96 -7.43
N ALA A 8 -4.24 -10.06 -6.88
CA ALA A 8 -3.75 -8.88 -7.59
C ALA A 8 -2.82 -9.32 -8.72
N THR A 9 -2.85 -8.58 -9.84
CA THR A 9 -1.91 -8.80 -10.95
C THR A 9 -0.82 -7.74 -10.95
N TYR A 10 0.37 -8.16 -11.38
CA TYR A 10 1.57 -7.32 -11.36
C TYR A 10 2.26 -7.34 -12.72
N ALA A 11 2.56 -6.17 -13.25
CA ALA A 11 3.45 -6.01 -14.40
C ALA A 11 4.74 -5.29 -13.96
N PRO A 12 5.93 -5.91 -14.12
CA PRO A 12 7.19 -5.27 -13.73
C PRO A 12 7.41 -3.98 -14.54
N GLN A 13 7.92 -2.96 -13.87
CA GLN A 13 8.33 -1.69 -14.49
C GLN A 13 9.85 -1.52 -14.36
N SER A 14 10.40 -0.47 -14.97
CA SER A 14 11.79 -0.07 -14.71
C SER A 14 11.98 0.24 -13.23
N ASP A 15 13.15 -0.13 -12.68
CA ASP A 15 13.48 0.17 -11.29
C ASP A 15 13.35 1.67 -11.00
N TYR A 16 12.75 2.00 -9.86
CA TYR A 16 12.57 3.38 -9.44
C TYR A 16 13.82 3.86 -8.71
N LEU A 17 14.42 4.95 -9.19
CA LEU A 17 15.52 5.64 -8.50
C LEU A 17 14.94 6.67 -7.53
N ASP A 18 15.18 6.48 -6.24
CA ASP A 18 14.96 7.52 -5.24
C ASP A 18 16.07 8.57 -5.37
N GLY A 19 15.71 9.75 -5.86
CA GLY A 19 16.66 10.84 -6.10
C GLY A 19 17.24 11.47 -4.83
N GLU A 20 16.61 11.29 -3.67
CA GLU A 20 17.10 11.80 -2.39
C GLU A 20 18.02 10.79 -1.70
N ARG A 21 17.72 9.48 -1.84
CA ARG A 21 18.47 8.39 -1.19
C ARG A 21 19.50 7.70 -2.08
N LEU A 22 19.46 7.92 -3.39
CA LEU A 22 20.30 7.24 -4.39
C LEU A 22 20.19 5.70 -4.34
N THR A 23 19.02 5.22 -3.92
CA THR A 23 18.69 3.79 -3.85
C THR A 23 17.67 3.41 -4.91
N TYR A 24 17.79 2.17 -5.43
CA TYR A 24 16.81 1.61 -6.35
C TYR A 24 15.78 0.79 -5.60
N SER A 25 14.51 0.92 -5.98
CA SER A 25 13.42 0.04 -5.54
C SER A 25 12.78 -0.63 -6.75
N LYS A 26 12.29 -1.86 -6.57
CA LYS A 26 11.54 -2.53 -7.63
C LYS A 26 10.18 -1.87 -7.77
N GLN A 27 9.86 -1.46 -8.98
CA GLN A 27 8.55 -0.88 -9.30
C GLN A 27 7.69 -1.89 -10.05
N TYR A 28 6.42 -1.95 -9.66
CA TYR A 28 5.42 -2.77 -10.32
C TYR A 28 4.18 -1.93 -10.58
N GLN A 29 3.51 -2.21 -11.69
CA GLN A 29 2.14 -1.77 -11.89
C GLN A 29 1.23 -2.86 -11.31
N GLU A 30 0.49 -2.52 -10.25
CA GLU A 30 -0.47 -3.41 -9.57
C GLU A 30 -1.89 -3.09 -10.06
N THR A 31 -2.66 -4.13 -10.39
CA THR A 31 -4.09 -3.99 -10.66
C THR A 31 -4.91 -4.68 -9.57
N LEU A 32 -5.78 -3.90 -8.92
CA LEU A 32 -6.74 -4.32 -7.91
C LEU A 32 -8.16 -4.06 -8.42
N GLY A 33 -8.87 -5.11 -8.83
CA GLY A 33 -10.17 -4.97 -9.46
C GLY A 33 -10.06 -4.23 -10.79
N ASN A 34 -10.57 -2.99 -10.84
CA ASN A 34 -10.52 -2.13 -12.02
C ASN A 34 -9.56 -0.93 -11.87
N VAL A 35 -8.80 -0.86 -10.78
CA VAL A 35 -7.85 0.23 -10.52
C VAL A 35 -6.43 -0.29 -10.71
N THR A 36 -5.65 0.45 -11.50
CA THR A 36 -4.25 0.14 -11.78
C THR A 36 -3.39 1.31 -11.33
N HIS A 37 -2.40 1.02 -10.48
CA HIS A 37 -1.50 2.02 -9.90
C HIS A 37 -0.08 1.46 -9.77
N ASN A 38 0.90 2.34 -9.55
CA ASN A 38 2.30 1.94 -9.40
C ASN A 38 2.65 1.75 -7.93
N ILE A 39 3.38 0.69 -7.62
CA ILE A 39 3.85 0.37 -6.28
C ILE A 39 5.36 0.20 -6.27
N LEU A 40 5.98 0.44 -5.13
CA LEU A 40 7.39 0.19 -4.88
C LEU A 40 7.51 -0.93 -3.84
N ASN A 41 8.36 -1.91 -4.15
CA ASN A 41 8.80 -2.95 -3.23
C ASN A 41 10.33 -2.95 -3.15
N ASP A 42 10.83 -3.24 -1.96
CA ASP A 42 12.22 -3.53 -1.67
C ASP A 42 12.40 -5.06 -1.73
N ALA A 43 13.12 -5.53 -2.76
CA ALA A 43 13.30 -6.97 -2.99
C ALA A 43 14.10 -7.66 -1.88
N ASP A 44 14.89 -6.90 -1.12
CA ASP A 44 15.73 -7.41 -0.05
C ASP A 44 14.99 -7.46 1.30
N ARG A 45 13.77 -6.91 1.37
CA ARG A 45 12.97 -6.95 2.60
C ARG A 45 12.06 -8.17 2.67
N PRO A 46 11.95 -8.78 3.87
CA PRO A 46 11.12 -9.94 4.06
C PRO A 46 9.63 -9.58 3.96
N ALA A 47 8.82 -10.51 3.47
CA ALA A 47 7.38 -10.32 3.32
C ALA A 47 6.59 -10.34 4.66
N TYR A 48 7.21 -10.73 5.77
CA TYR A 48 6.53 -10.77 7.07
C TYR A 48 6.50 -9.38 7.72
N VAL A 49 5.40 -9.09 8.42
CA VAL A 49 5.24 -7.87 9.21
C VAL A 49 5.78 -8.13 10.62
N SER A 50 6.88 -7.47 10.98
CA SER A 50 7.46 -7.58 12.31
C SER A 50 6.73 -6.67 13.29
N GLY A 51 6.29 -7.23 14.43
CA GLY A 51 5.77 -6.48 15.57
C GLY A 51 4.62 -5.52 15.26
N PRO A 52 3.47 -5.99 14.70
CA PRO A 52 2.29 -5.14 14.60
C PRO A 52 1.82 -4.71 15.99
N ASP A 53 1.27 -3.50 16.09
CA ASP A 53 0.76 -2.92 17.32
C ASP A 53 -0.43 -3.74 17.86
N ASP A 54 -0.80 -3.46 19.12
CA ASP A 54 -2.09 -3.90 19.64
C ASP A 54 -3.17 -2.90 19.20
N PHE A 55 -4.03 -3.30 18.27
CA PHE A 55 -5.04 -2.45 17.66
C PHE A 55 -6.44 -3.09 17.73
N PRO A 56 -7.53 -2.30 17.67
CA PRO A 56 -8.89 -2.85 17.66
C PRO A 56 -9.11 -3.87 16.54
N PHE A 57 -9.71 -5.01 16.88
CA PHE A 57 -9.96 -6.14 15.96
C PHE A 57 -8.70 -6.88 15.49
N ARG A 58 -7.58 -6.80 16.21
CA ARG A 58 -6.34 -7.51 15.89
C ARG A 58 -6.54 -9.02 15.74
N GLU A 59 -7.49 -9.61 16.46
CA GLU A 59 -7.89 -11.02 16.36
C GLU A 59 -8.39 -11.42 14.96
N ASN A 60 -8.78 -10.46 14.13
CA ASN A 60 -9.15 -10.71 12.73
C ASN A 60 -7.93 -10.86 11.80
N CYS A 61 -6.71 -10.68 12.31
CA CYS A 61 -5.48 -10.79 11.57
C CYS A 61 -4.60 -11.93 12.09
N THR A 62 -4.13 -12.77 11.16
CA THR A 62 -3.12 -13.78 11.41
C THR A 62 -1.79 -13.33 10.80
N TYR A 63 -0.74 -13.34 11.59
CA TYR A 63 0.63 -13.00 11.18
C TYR A 63 1.51 -14.24 11.31
N ASN A 64 2.34 -14.50 10.30
CA ASN A 64 3.30 -15.59 10.30
C ASN A 64 4.57 -15.18 9.53
N GLN A 65 5.54 -16.10 9.41
CA GLN A 65 6.82 -15.82 8.76
C GLN A 65 6.72 -15.62 7.24
N THR A 66 5.59 -15.98 6.61
CA THR A 66 5.37 -15.84 5.16
C THR A 66 4.49 -14.65 4.81
N GLY A 67 3.93 -13.94 5.81
CA GLY A 67 3.11 -12.75 5.60
C GLY A 67 2.00 -12.62 6.64
N PHE A 68 0.88 -12.04 6.21
CA PHE A 68 -0.29 -11.84 7.05
C PHE A 68 -1.59 -12.06 6.26
N THR A 69 -2.67 -12.30 6.97
CA THR A 69 -4.03 -12.35 6.41
C THR A 69 -4.98 -11.72 7.40
N CYS A 70 -5.74 -10.72 6.95
CA CYS A 70 -6.68 -9.98 7.76
C CYS A 70 -8.08 -10.06 7.17
N LYS A 71 -9.09 -10.25 8.03
CA LYS A 71 -10.49 -10.05 7.67
C LYS A 71 -10.94 -8.66 8.15
N VAL A 72 -11.22 -7.77 7.20
CA VAL A 72 -11.65 -6.40 7.53
C VAL A 72 -13.02 -6.42 8.24
N PRO A 73 -13.16 -5.83 9.44
CA PRO A 73 -14.45 -5.70 10.11
C PRO A 73 -15.45 -4.89 9.28
N ALA A 74 -16.75 -5.09 9.53
CA ALA A 74 -17.78 -4.25 8.91
C ALA A 74 -17.60 -2.77 9.30
N GLY A 75 -17.82 -1.86 8.35
CA GLY A 75 -17.65 -0.41 8.56
C GLY A 75 -16.20 0.05 8.72
N HIS A 76 -15.23 -0.78 8.34
CA HIS A 76 -13.81 -0.46 8.40
C HIS A 76 -13.12 -0.71 7.06
N TYR A 77 -11.92 -0.16 6.92
CA TYR A 77 -11.07 -0.24 5.74
C TYR A 77 -9.68 -0.73 6.14
N PHE A 78 -9.03 -1.46 5.24
CA PHE A 78 -7.60 -1.79 5.35
C PHE A 78 -6.83 -0.89 4.39
N MET A 79 -5.95 -0.06 4.91
CA MET A 79 -5.14 0.88 4.14
C MET A 79 -3.74 0.33 3.93
N MET A 80 -3.20 0.50 2.73
CA MET A 80 -1.83 0.12 2.41
C MET A 80 -1.23 1.15 1.47
N GLY A 81 0.00 1.59 1.76
CA GLY A 81 0.69 2.58 0.94
C GLY A 81 1.34 1.95 -0.29
N ASP A 82 1.48 2.75 -1.35
CA ASP A 82 2.11 2.34 -2.61
C ASP A 82 3.62 2.07 -2.45
N ASN A 83 4.27 2.80 -1.53
CA ASN A 83 5.65 2.51 -1.13
C ASN A 83 5.64 1.45 -0.02
N ARG A 84 5.50 0.17 -0.43
CA ARG A 84 5.10 -0.94 0.45
C ARG A 84 6.06 -1.14 1.61
N ASP A 85 7.35 -1.03 1.36
CA ASP A 85 8.36 -1.27 2.40
C ASP A 85 8.66 -0.02 3.24
N ASN A 86 8.17 1.14 2.85
CA ASN A 86 8.37 2.41 3.53
C ASN A 86 7.04 3.08 3.88
N SER A 87 6.04 2.28 4.24
CA SER A 87 4.71 2.74 4.64
C SER A 87 4.32 2.16 5.99
N ALA A 88 4.06 3.04 6.96
CA ALA A 88 3.40 2.68 8.20
C ALA A 88 1.89 2.72 7.97
N ASP A 89 1.30 1.56 7.68
CA ASP A 89 -0.12 1.43 7.32
C ASP A 89 -0.83 0.30 8.11
N SER A 90 -2.03 -0.10 7.68
CA SER A 90 -2.89 -1.05 8.41
C SER A 90 -2.25 -2.42 8.67
N ARG A 91 -1.14 -2.74 7.99
CA ARG A 91 -0.30 -3.89 8.34
C ARG A 91 0.19 -3.84 9.78
N TYR A 92 0.49 -2.64 10.28
CA TYR A 92 1.09 -2.40 11.59
C TYR A 92 0.06 -1.90 12.61
N TRP A 93 -0.75 -0.90 12.26
CA TRP A 93 -1.65 -0.21 13.20
C TRP A 93 -3.14 -0.52 13.03
N GLY A 94 -3.51 -1.44 12.13
CA GLY A 94 -4.87 -1.97 12.02
C GLY A 94 -5.84 -1.17 11.14
N PHE A 95 -7.13 -1.38 11.34
CA PHE A 95 -8.18 -0.94 10.41
C PHE A 95 -8.63 0.51 10.64
N VAL A 96 -9.03 1.19 9.56
CA VAL A 96 -9.58 2.56 9.60
C VAL A 96 -11.10 2.52 9.64
N PRO A 97 -11.79 3.07 10.65
CA PRO A 97 -13.24 3.19 10.66
C PRO A 97 -13.75 4.13 9.55
N ASP A 98 -14.91 3.84 8.98
CA ASP A 98 -15.54 4.67 7.92
C ASP A 98 -15.67 6.15 8.30
N LYS A 99 -16.06 6.42 9.56
CA LYS A 99 -16.16 7.79 10.09
C LYS A 99 -14.85 8.60 10.05
N ASN A 100 -13.69 7.94 9.89
CA ASN A 100 -12.40 8.61 9.78
C ASN A 100 -12.05 8.93 8.32
N ILE A 101 -12.83 8.45 7.35
CA ILE A 101 -12.62 8.74 5.92
C ILE A 101 -13.22 10.10 5.58
N VAL A 102 -12.36 11.04 5.19
CA VAL A 102 -12.77 12.40 4.82
C VAL A 102 -13.12 12.49 3.33
N GLY A 103 -12.40 11.77 2.46
CA GLY A 103 -12.64 11.82 1.02
C GLY A 103 -11.61 11.04 0.20
N LYS A 104 -11.76 11.08 -1.13
CA LYS A 104 -10.87 10.45 -2.10
C LYS A 104 -9.97 11.49 -2.75
N ALA A 105 -8.66 11.23 -2.76
CA ALA A 105 -7.71 12.05 -3.52
C ALA A 105 -7.82 11.72 -5.01
N PHE A 106 -7.85 12.74 -5.88
CA PHE A 106 -8.08 12.56 -7.32
C PHE A 106 -7.29 13.50 -8.23
N PHE A 107 -6.60 14.51 -7.69
CA PHE A 107 -5.88 15.51 -8.49
C PHE A 107 -4.69 16.08 -7.74
N ILE A 108 -3.54 16.18 -8.41
CA ILE A 108 -2.37 16.93 -7.94
C ILE A 108 -2.50 18.33 -8.54
N TRP A 109 -2.82 19.32 -7.70
CA TRP A 109 -3.00 20.69 -8.16
C TRP A 109 -1.67 21.47 -8.24
N MET A 110 -0.63 21.05 -7.50
CA MET A 110 0.68 21.71 -7.49
C MET A 110 1.81 20.75 -7.11
N ASN A 111 2.93 20.86 -7.84
CA ASN A 111 4.23 20.29 -7.49
C ASN A 111 5.34 21.22 -7.99
N LEU A 112 6.14 21.79 -7.08
CA LEU A 112 7.15 22.80 -7.43
C LEU A 112 8.44 22.20 -8.03
N GLY A 113 8.71 20.92 -7.77
CA GLY A 113 9.90 20.23 -8.29
C GLY A 113 9.68 19.52 -9.62
N ASP A 114 8.43 19.16 -9.93
CA ASP A 114 8.06 18.49 -11.17
C ASP A 114 6.65 18.87 -11.62
N LEU A 115 6.57 19.86 -12.52
CA LEU A 115 5.32 20.35 -13.09
C LEU A 115 4.57 19.28 -13.90
N LYS A 116 5.23 18.22 -14.39
CA LYS A 116 4.57 17.14 -15.14
C LYS A 116 3.63 16.31 -14.27
N ARG A 117 3.73 16.43 -12.95
CA ARG A 117 2.87 15.72 -11.99
C ARG A 117 1.52 16.38 -11.79
N ILE A 118 1.32 17.61 -12.26
CA ILE A 118 0.02 18.29 -12.15
C ILE A 118 -0.98 17.59 -13.04
N GLY A 119 -2.08 17.09 -12.46
CA GLY A 119 -3.07 16.31 -13.19
C GLY A 119 -3.87 15.35 -12.31
N GLY A 120 -4.81 14.65 -12.95
CA GLY A 120 -5.57 13.59 -12.32
C GLY A 120 -4.75 12.30 -12.16
N PHE A 121 -5.14 11.47 -11.20
CA PHE A 121 -4.54 10.16 -10.97
C PHE A 121 -5.59 9.14 -10.51
N HIS A 122 -5.19 7.87 -10.50
CA HIS A 122 -6.04 6.73 -10.19
C HIS A 122 -5.38 5.81 -9.18
#